data_AF-A0A7C3QNX7-F1
#
_entry.id   AF-A0A7C3QNX7-F1
#
_cell.length_a   1.000
_cell.length_b   1.000
_cell.length_c   1.000
_cell.angle_alpha   90.00
_cell.angle_beta   90.00
_cell.angle_gamma   90.00
#
_symmetry.space_group_name_H-M   'P 1'
#
loop_
_entity.id
_entity.type
_entity.pdbx_description
1 polymer ?
#
loop_
_entity_poly.entity_id
_entity_poly.type
_entity_poly.pdbx_seq_one_letter_code
_entity_poly.pdbx_strand_id
1 'polypeptide(L)'
;MPERRTQPRKKFSLYIRVLDDDTQEQVGHMVEVSADGFKLETSTELPLGKDYYLRVELTPELADRPFIIFIARTRWCRAGILPNLY
;
A
#
# COMPACT_ATOMS: atom_id res chain seq x y z
N MET A 1 16.49 -6.23 17.72
CA MET A 1 16.73 -6.98 16.48
C MET A 1 17.44 -6.06 15.50
N PRO A 2 18.52 -6.48 14.84
CA PRO A 2 19.24 -5.60 13.90
C PRO A 2 18.38 -5.31 12.67
N GLU A 3 18.52 -4.10 12.14
CA GLU A 3 17.86 -3.62 10.94
C GLU A 3 18.20 -4.52 9.74
N ARG A 4 17.19 -5.14 9.13
CA ARG A 4 17.34 -6.07 7.99
C ARG A 4 17.00 -5.43 6.64
N ARG A 5 16.76 -4.12 6.59
CA ARG A 5 16.26 -3.43 5.40
C ARG A 5 17.42 -2.85 4.60
N THR A 6 17.43 -3.12 3.30
CA THR A 6 18.49 -2.71 2.36
C THR A 6 18.18 -1.42 1.61
N GLN A 7 16.93 -0.94 1.65
CA GLN A 7 16.48 0.24 0.90
C GLN A 7 15.81 1.28 1.80
N PRO A 8 16.11 2.59 1.62
CA PRO A 8 15.49 3.66 2.38
C PRO A 8 14.02 3.83 1.95
N ARG A 9 13.12 3.95 2.93
CA ARG A 9 11.69 4.19 2.67
C ARG A 9 11.41 5.68 2.65
N LYS A 10 10.69 6.15 1.63
CA LYS A 10 10.19 7.52 1.61
C LYS A 10 8.83 7.54 2.31
N LYS A 11 8.73 8.30 3.41
CA LYS A 11 7.43 8.60 4.02
C LYS A 11 6.67 9.51 3.05
N PHE A 12 5.57 8.99 2.50
CA PHE A 12 4.62 9.81 1.76
C PHE A 12 3.68 10.45 2.77
N SER A 13 3.47 11.77 2.65
CA SER A 13 2.46 12.49 3.43
C SER A 13 1.05 12.32 2.86
N LEU A 14 0.90 11.64 1.71
CA LEU A 14 -0.39 11.38 1.07
C LEU A 14 -0.88 9.96 1.38
N TYR A 15 -2.08 9.87 1.94
CA TYR A 15 -2.86 8.64 1.97
C TYR A 15 -3.34 8.32 0.57
N ILE A 16 -2.58 7.49 -0.16
CA ILE A 16 -2.97 7.07 -1.51
C ILE A 16 -3.96 5.92 -1.39
N ARG A 17 -5.17 6.12 -1.90
CA ARG A 17 -6.20 5.08 -1.95
C ARG A 17 -5.78 3.98 -2.93
N VAL A 18 -5.88 2.72 -2.49
CA VAL A 18 -5.55 1.54 -3.28
C VAL A 18 -6.79 0.68 -3.44
N LEU A 19 -7.08 0.32 -4.69
CA LEU A 19 -8.25 -0.45 -5.10
C LEU A 19 -7.82 -1.83 -5.60
N ASP A 20 -8.72 -2.80 -5.51
CA ASP A 20 -8.67 -4.01 -6.31
C ASP A 20 -9.04 -3.65 -7.75
N ASP A 21 -8.24 -4.05 -8.73
CA ASP A 21 -8.44 -3.63 -10.13
C ASP A 21 -9.69 -4.27 -10.75
N ASP A 22 -10.03 -5.49 -10.35
CA ASP A 22 -11.19 -6.21 -10.91
C ASP A 22 -12.50 -5.69 -10.29
N THR A 23 -12.55 -5.57 -8.95
CA THR A 23 -13.79 -5.20 -8.26
C THR A 23 -13.96 -3.69 -8.06
N GLN A 24 -12.90 -2.91 -8.23
CA GLN A 24 -12.81 -1.48 -7.88
C GLN A 24 -13.10 -1.20 -6.39
N GLU A 25 -13.15 -2.23 -5.55
CA GLU A 25 -13.33 -2.09 -4.11
C GLU A 25 -12.03 -1.61 -3.46
N GLN A 26 -12.16 -0.85 -2.37
CA GLN A 26 -11.00 -0.36 -1.66
C GLN A 26 -10.32 -1.47 -0.87
N VAL A 27 -9.04 -1.70 -1.15
CA VAL A 27 -8.19 -2.61 -0.39
C VAL A 27 -7.63 -1.90 0.84
N GLY A 28 -7.21 -0.64 0.69
CA GLY A 28 -6.69 0.15 1.81
C GLY A 28 -6.05 1.46 1.38
N HIS A 29 -5.24 2.02 2.28
CA HIS A 29 -4.45 3.22 2.04
C HIS A 29 -2.96 2.89 2.08
N MET A 30 -2.23 3.29 1.04
CA MET A 30 -0.77 3.21 1.02
C MET A 30 -0.20 4.34 1.88
N VAL A 31 0.55 3.97 2.92
CA VAL A 31 1.14 4.90 3.90
C VAL A 31 2.66 4.98 3.81
N GLU A 32 3.29 4.03 3.14
CA GLU A 32 4.74 3.98 2.96
C GLU A 32 5.07 3.24 1.67
N VAL A 33 5.99 3.74 0.87
CA VAL A 33 6.42 3.12 -0.40
C VAL A 33 7.94 3.19 -0.56
N SER A 34 8.48 2.16 -1.19
CA SER A 34 9.86 2.00 -1.62
C SER A 34 9.87 1.31 -2.99
N ALA A 35 11.04 1.25 -3.64
CA ALA A 35 11.19 0.54 -4.92
C ALA A 35 10.76 -0.93 -4.85
N ASP A 36 10.95 -1.59 -3.69
CA ASP A 36 10.72 -3.03 -3.53
C ASP A 36 9.38 -3.38 -2.87
N GLY A 37 8.55 -2.38 -2.56
CA GLY A 37 7.25 -2.61 -1.94
C GLY A 37 6.73 -1.45 -1.10
N PHE A 38 5.60 -1.68 -0.46
CA PHE A 38 4.83 -0.66 0.25
C PHE A 38 4.14 -1.24 1.50
N LYS A 39 3.66 -0.35 2.38
CA LYS A 39 2.78 -0.68 3.51
C LYS A 39 1.37 -0.18 3.19
N LEU A 40 0.39 -1.06 3.34
CA LEU A 40 -1.04 -0.72 3.34
C LEU A 40 -1.58 -0.70 4.76
N GLU A 41 -2.50 0.23 5.00
CA GLU A 41 -3.44 0.17 6.11
C GLU A 41 -4.81 -0.22 5.57
N THR A 42 -5.33 -1.33 6.08
CA THR A 42 -6.55 -1.98 5.60
C THR A 42 -7.56 -2.07 6.75
N SER A 43 -8.86 -2.07 6.43
CA SER A 43 -9.92 -2.28 7.41
C SER A 43 -10.08 -3.74 7.80
N THR A 44 -9.64 -4.65 6.94
CA THR A 44 -9.71 -6.11 7.12
C THR A 44 -8.33 -6.73 6.99
N GLU A 45 -8.16 -7.90 7.62
CA GLU A 45 -6.94 -8.68 7.50
C GLU A 45 -6.81 -9.25 6.08
N LEU A 46 -5.64 -9.06 5.46
CA LEU A 46 -5.33 -9.63 4.16
C LEU A 46 -4.65 -11.00 4.32
N PRO A 47 -5.12 -12.05 3.63
CA PRO A 47 -4.45 -13.34 3.56
C PRO A 47 -2.96 -13.23 3.19
N LEU A 48 -2.10 -13.89 3.97
CA LEU A 48 -0.67 -13.98 3.69
C LEU A 48 -0.39 -14.77 2.41
N GLY A 49 0.59 -14.34 1.62
CA GLY A 49 1.01 -15.03 0.40
C GLY A 49 0.07 -14.89 -0.79
N LYS A 50 -1.10 -14.26 -0.62
CA LYS A 50 -2.03 -13.96 -1.71
C LYS A 50 -1.51 -12.79 -2.56
N ASP A 51 -1.63 -12.94 -3.88
CA ASP A 51 -1.37 -11.90 -4.87
C ASP A 51 -2.66 -11.10 -5.13
N TYR A 52 -2.51 -9.79 -5.30
CA TYR A 52 -3.59 -8.86 -5.61
C TYR A 52 -3.21 -8.03 -6.82
N TYR A 53 -4.17 -7.81 -7.71
CA TYR A 53 -4.07 -6.79 -8.77
C TYR A 53 -4.55 -5.48 -8.18
N LEU A 54 -3.60 -4.58 -7.92
CA LEU A 54 -3.87 -3.34 -7.23
C LEU A 54 -3.82 -2.18 -8.20
N ARG A 55 -4.79 -1.28 -8.04
CA ARG A 55 -4.92 -0.05 -8.80
C ARG A 55 -4.72 1.15 -7.88
N VAL A 56 -3.91 2.10 -8.34
CA VAL A 56 -3.72 3.40 -7.72
C VAL A 56 -4.06 4.47 -8.74
N GLU A 57 -4.98 5.36 -8.38
CA GLU A 57 -5.28 6.54 -9.18
C GLU A 57 -4.22 7.61 -8.93
N LEU A 58 -3.74 8.22 -10.01
CA LEU A 58 -2.69 9.22 -9.96
C LEU A 58 -3.29 10.57 -10.31
N THR A 59 -2.90 11.59 -9.54
CA THR A 59 -3.25 12.96 -9.88
C THR A 59 -2.35 13.46 -11.01
N PRO A 60 -2.79 14.46 -11.81
CA PRO A 60 -1.97 15.02 -12.89
C PRO A 60 -0.63 15.59 -12.42
N GLU A 61 -0.51 16.00 -11.15
CA GLU A 61 0.74 16.47 -10.56
C GLU A 61 1.75 15.34 -10.31
N LEU A 62 1.27 14.10 -10.20
CA LEU A 62 2.09 12.93 -9.89
C LEU A 62 2.56 12.19 -11.15
N ALA A 63 1.71 12.10 -12.19
CA ALA A 63 2.06 11.49 -13.46
C ALA A 63 1.10 11.88 -14.60
N ASP A 64 1.58 11.81 -15.85
CA ASP A 64 0.78 11.98 -17.07
C ASP A 64 -0.17 10.80 -17.38
N ARG A 65 -0.37 9.90 -16.43
CA ARG A 65 -1.25 8.74 -16.57
C ARG A 65 -2.29 8.76 -15.47
N PRO A 66 -3.55 8.40 -15.75
CA PRO A 66 -4.63 8.49 -14.77
C PRO A 66 -4.51 7.47 -13.63
N PHE A 67 -3.80 6.36 -13.86
CA PHE A 67 -3.62 5.30 -12.87
C PHE A 67 -2.42 4.41 -13.18
N ILE A 68 -2.01 3.64 -12.19
CA ILE A 68 -1.12 2.48 -12.33
C ILE A 68 -1.81 1.23 -11.80
N ILE A 69 -1.55 0.11 -12.47
CA ILE A 69 -1.94 -1.22 -12.02
C ILE A 69 -0.67 -2.03 -11.80
N PHE A 70 -0.59 -2.74 -10.68
CA PHE A 70 0.54 -3.60 -10.37
C PHE A 70 0.11 -4.79 -9.50
N ILE A 71 0.90 -5.86 -9.56
CA ILE A 71 0.68 -7.05 -8.73
C ILE A 71 1.48 -6.89 -7.44
N ALA A 72 0.85 -7.16 -6.31
CA ALA A 72 1.53 -7.20 -5.01
C ALA A 72 1.13 -8.43 -4.19
N ARG A 73 2.09 -8.95 -3.42
CA ARG A 73 1.90 -10.09 -2.53
C ARG A 73 1.90 -9.65 -1.07
N THR A 74 0.92 -10.11 -0.28
CA THR A 74 0.94 -9.90 1.17
C THR A 74 2.10 -10.66 1.80
N ARG A 75 3.09 -9.94 2.32
CA ARG A 75 4.25 -10.51 3.02
C ARG A 75 4.03 -10.65 4.52
N TRP A 76 3.21 -9.78 5.10
CA TRP A 76 2.82 -9.77 6.50
C TRP A 76 1.51 -8.99 6.63
N CYS A 77 0.72 -9.30 7.65
CA CYS A 77 -0.45 -8.56 8.05
C CYS A 77 -0.49 -8.55 9.58
N ARG A 78 -0.76 -7.39 10.18
CA ARG A 78 -0.83 -7.24 11.63
C ARG A 78 -1.88 -6.19 11.97
N ALA A 79 -2.76 -6.52 12.91
CA ALA A 79 -3.66 -5.55 13.50
C ALA A 79 -2.85 -4.38 14.09
N GLY A 80 -3.05 -3.19 13.53
CA GLY A 80 -2.45 -1.96 14.05
C GLY A 80 -3.20 -1.47 15.29
N ILE A 81 -2.47 -0.84 16.21
CA ILE A 81 -3.08 0.06 17.20
C ILE A 81 -3.33 1.38 16.44
N LEU A 82 -4.56 1.90 16.49
CA LEU A 82 -4.97 3.12 15.78
C LEU A 82 -3.95 4.26 16.03
N PRO A 83 -3.41 4.91 14.98
CA PRO A 83 -2.35 5.92 15.13
C PRO A 83 -2.77 7.22 15.84
N ASN A 84 -4.05 7.37 16.20
CA ASN A 84 -4.61 8.61 16.73
C ASN A 84 -5.05 8.50 18.20
N LEU A 85 -4.52 7.51 18.94
CA LEU A 85 -4.90 7.21 20.32
C LEU A 85 -3.73 7.46 21.29
N TYR A 86 -3.17 8.68 21.27
CA TYR A 86 -2.31 9.26 22.31
C TYR A 86 -2.39 10.78 22.29
#